data_AF-A0A5K0W681-F1
#
_entry.id   AF-A0A5K0W681-F1
#
_cell.length_a   1.000
_cell.length_b   1.000
_cell.length_c   1.000
_cell.angle_alpha   90.00
_cell.angle_beta   90.00
_cell.angle_gamma   90.00
#
_symmetry.space_group_name_H-M   'P 1'
#
loop_
_entity.id
_entity.type
_entity.pdbx_description
1 polymer ?
#
loop_
_entity_poly.entity_id
_entity_poly.type
_entity_poly.pdbx_seq_one_letter_code
_entity_poly.pdbx_strand_id
1 'polypeptide(L)' 'LLNVFEVFLPQLLLYPNPTDPLNSDAASLMMRDKQQFEQKVR' A
#
# COMPACT_ATOMS: atom_id res chain seq x y z
N LEU A 1 3.17 11.90 -18.30
CA LEU A 1 2.33 11.50 -17.13
C LEU A 1 1.75 10.09 -17.27
N LEU A 2 1.62 9.51 -18.48
CA LEU A 2 1.09 8.16 -18.73
C LEU A 2 1.69 7.09 -17.79
N ASN A 3 3.01 7.03 -17.68
CA ASN A 3 3.72 6.04 -16.85
C ASN A 3 3.40 6.10 -15.35
N VAL A 4 3.01 7.27 -14.82
CA VAL A 4 2.69 7.42 -13.40
C VAL A 4 1.40 6.64 -13.08
N PHE A 5 0.39 6.78 -13.92
CA PHE A 5 -0.92 6.17 -13.68
C PHE A 5 -1.02 4.73 -14.19
N GLU A 6 -0.35 4.41 -15.30
CA GLU A 6 -0.46 3.08 -15.92
C GLU A 6 0.53 2.05 -15.36
N VAL A 7 1.67 2.51 -14.83
CA VAL A 7 2.75 1.62 -14.37
C VAL A 7 3.04 1.82 -12.89
N PHE A 8 3.38 3.04 -12.50
CA PHE A 8 3.90 3.30 -11.15
C PHE A 8 2.85 3.10 -10.05
N LEU A 9 1.67 3.73 -10.16
CA LEU A 9 0.64 3.61 -9.13
C LEU A 9 0.08 2.19 -8.98
N PRO A 10 -0.23 1.43 -10.05
CA PRO A 10 -0.65 0.05 -9.91
C PRO A 10 0.40 -0.82 -9.21
N GLN A 11 1.68 -0.66 -9.58
CA GLN A 11 2.77 -1.41 -8.95
C GLN A 11 2.93 -1.04 -7.46
N LEU A 12 2.90 0.25 -7.13
CA LEU A 12 3.04 0.73 -5.76
C LEU A 12 1.89 0.28 -4.85
N LEU A 13 0.66 0.28 -5.35
CA LEU A 13 -0.52 -0.13 -4.58
C LEU A 13 -0.57 -1.63 -4.36
N LEU A 14 -0.08 -2.43 -5.31
CA LEU A 14 0.01 -3.88 -5.18
C LEU A 14 1.18 -4.33 -4.27
N TYR A 15 2.27 -3.56 -4.28
CA TYR A 15 3.49 -3.85 -3.53
C TYR A 15 3.99 -2.59 -2.83
N PRO A 16 3.33 -2.19 -1.72
CA PRO A 16 3.77 -1.02 -0.96
C PRO A 16 5.16 -1.29 -0.38
N ASN A 17 5.99 -0.24 -0.29
CA ASN A 17 7.32 -0.36 0.30
C ASN A 17 7.23 -0.38 1.83
N PRO A 18 7.51 -1.52 2.51
CA PRO A 18 7.35 -1.62 3.95
C PRO A 18 8.61 -1.18 4.72
N THR A 19 9.76 -0.99 4.05
CA THR A 19 11.02 -0.64 4.72
C THR A 19 11.12 0.84 5.06
N ASP A 20 10.32 1.68 4.39
CA ASP A 20 10.23 3.11 4.66
C ASP A 20 8.78 3.60 4.46
N PRO A 21 7.87 3.27 5.40
CA PRO A 21 6.46 3.58 5.24
C PRO A 21 6.17 5.05 5.57
N LEU A 22 5.65 5.79 4.59
CA LEU A 22 5.14 7.16 4.80
C LEU A 22 3.90 7.18 5.71
N ASN A 23 3.15 6.08 5.77
CA ASN A 23 2.03 5.88 6.68
C ASN A 23 2.31 4.67 7.59
N SER A 24 2.93 4.95 8.75
CA SER A 24 3.35 3.91 9.68
C SER A 24 2.18 3.10 10.25
N ASP A 25 1.00 3.71 10.39
CA ASP A 25 -0.21 3.04 10.88
C ASP A 25 -0.74 2.03 9.87
N ALA A 26 -0.81 2.42 8.59
CA ALA A 26 -1.22 1.54 7.50
C ALA A 26 -0.26 0.36 7.34
N ALA A 27 1.06 0.62 7.40
CA ALA A 27 2.08 -0.43 7.33
C ALA A 27 1.97 -1.39 8.51
N SER A 28 1.84 -0.87 9.74
CA SER A 28 1.67 -1.70 10.94
C SER A 28 0.41 -2.55 10.88
N LEU A 29 -0.71 -1.98 10.39
CA LEU A 29 -1.97 -2.70 10.24
C LEU A 29 -1.86 -3.80 9.18
N MET A 30 -1.29 -3.50 8.01
CA MET A 30 -1.08 -4.48 6.94
C MET A 30 -0.21 -5.67 7.41
N MET A 31 0.83 -5.42 8.22
CA MET A 31 1.72 -6.46 8.74
C MET A 31 1.09 -7.30 9.86
N ARG A 32 0.25 -6.71 10.70
CA ARG A 32 -0.35 -7.38 11.86
C ARG A 32 -1.68 -8.06 11.55
N ASP A 33 -2.54 -7.40 10.78
CA ASP A 33 -3.88 -7.85 10.42
C ASP A 33 -4.23 -7.41 8.99
N LYS A 34 -3.82 -8.25 8.03
CA LYS A 34 -4.08 -8.01 6.62
C LYS A 34 -5.58 -7.95 6.30
N GLN A 35 -6.43 -8.70 7.00
CA GLN A 35 -7.86 -8.72 6.73
C GLN A 35 -8.52 -7.40 7.14
N GLN A 36 -8.18 -6.86 8.31
CA GLN A 36 -8.65 -5.55 8.74
C GLN A 36 -8.09 -4.44 7.85
N PHE A 37 -6.83 -4.55 7.41
CA PHE A 37 -6.27 -3.64 6.41
C PHE A 37 -7.09 -3.65 5.11
N GLU A 38 -7.39 -4.82 4.55
CA GLU A 38 -8.19 -4.98 3.32
C GLU A 38 -9.60 -4.40 3.45
N GLN A 39 -10.22 -4.51 4.63
CA GLN A 39 -11.52 -3.86 4.90
C GLN A 39 -11.44 -2.34 4.95
N LYS A 40 -10.32 -1.78 5.42
CA LYS A 40 -10.11 -0.34 5.55
C LYS A 40 -9.77 0.35 4.22
N VAL A 41 -9.16 -0.38 3.28
CA VAL A 41 -8.73 0.16 1.97
C VAL A 41 -9.71 -0.11 0.82
N ARG A 42 -10.74 -0.95 1.02
CA ARG A 42 -11.88 -1.06 0.11
C ARG A 42 -12.74 0.21 0.16
#